data_AF-A0A1A8X6C7-F1
#
_entry.id   AF-A0A1A8X6C7-F1
#
_cell.length_a   1.000
_cell.length_b   1.000
_cell.length_c   1.000
_cell.angle_alpha   90.00
_cell.angle_beta   90.00
_cell.angle_gamma   90.00
#
_symmetry.space_group_name_H-M   'P 1'
#
loop_
_entity.id
_entity.type
_entity.pdbx_description
1 polymer ?
#
loop_
_entity_poly.entity_id
_entity_poly.type
_entity_poly.pdbx_seq_one_letter_code
_entity_poly.pdbx_strand_id
1 'polypeptide(L)'
;MQSKNESLFKSGTLCADNNKYDMLDFNKRKNIKQVKCYKCHRDINVDNVPFSCQSCKALINVDVFKIFNFFELFGFRKVSYDLDKNYLKKKFNDIQKIYHPDKNAQNSELERINEVSSYLNNAYGILLNDIDRASYMINIQYNYKIPEDENLEDEEFLSEIIKINEQINKPEMDLLLLTREYKDKYEDHVKRIKLHFEEKDFENIVNTLKKLKFINKILERLKN
;
A
#
# COMPACT_ATOMS: atom_id res chain seq x y z
N MET A 1 24.16 7.81 39.29
CA MET A 1 23.85 6.45 38.80
C MET A 1 22.36 6.23 38.98
N GLN A 2 21.66 5.88 37.89
CA GLN A 2 20.44 5.05 37.78
C GLN A 2 19.29 5.26 38.79
N SER A 3 18.00 5.23 38.46
CA SER A 3 17.16 5.11 37.26
C SER A 3 15.73 4.86 37.76
N LYS A 4 14.72 4.99 36.87
CA LYS A 4 13.30 4.57 36.97
C LYS A 4 12.40 5.69 37.52
N ASN A 5 11.73 6.51 36.70
CA ASN A 5 10.82 6.26 35.56
C ASN A 5 9.61 5.38 35.92
N GLU A 6 8.57 6.04 36.42
CA GLU A 6 7.19 5.55 36.46
C GLU A 6 6.22 6.68 36.04
N SER A 7 5.17 6.26 35.33
CA SER A 7 3.94 6.97 34.98
C SER A 7 4.01 8.00 33.85
N LEU A 8 3.26 7.74 32.78
CA LEU A 8 1.99 8.42 32.46
C LEU A 8 1.53 8.01 31.04
N PHE A 9 0.86 6.86 30.93
CA PHE A 9 -0.08 6.64 29.84
C PHE A 9 -1.34 7.44 30.17
N LYS A 10 -1.48 8.63 29.59
CA LYS A 10 -2.71 9.41 29.61
C LYS A 10 -3.44 9.26 28.29
N SER A 11 -4.66 8.75 28.42
CA SER A 11 -5.75 8.76 27.45
C SER A 11 -6.12 10.17 26.99
N GLY A 12 -6.31 10.33 25.68
CA GLY A 12 -6.95 11.46 24.99
C GLY A 12 -6.62 11.31 23.50
N THR A 13 -7.45 11.58 22.49
CA THR A 13 -8.82 12.09 22.39
C THR A 13 -9.26 11.67 20.98
N LEU A 14 -10.49 11.18 20.81
CA LEU A 14 -11.07 10.93 19.49
C LEU A 14 -11.31 12.26 18.78
N CYS A 15 -10.61 12.49 17.68
CA CYS A 15 -11.01 13.44 16.65
C CYS A 15 -11.18 12.66 15.33
N ALA A 16 -12.37 12.78 14.77
CA ALA A 16 -12.76 12.22 13.50
C ALA A 16 -12.20 13.07 12.36
N ASP A 17 -11.53 12.44 11.39
CA ASP A 17 -11.44 12.94 10.02
C ASP A 17 -11.12 11.79 9.03
N ASN A 18 -12.16 11.43 8.27
CA ASN A 18 -12.18 10.99 6.87
C ASN A 18 -11.09 10.03 6.34
N ASN A 19 -11.45 8.74 6.33
CA ASN A 19 -11.24 7.78 5.24
C ASN A 19 -9.80 7.64 4.70
N LYS A 20 -8.92 6.93 5.44
CA LYS A 20 -7.73 6.26 4.90
C LYS A 20 -7.24 5.16 5.86
N TYR A 21 -7.54 3.91 5.48
CA TYR A 21 -7.08 2.65 6.07
C TYR A 21 -7.56 2.35 7.49
N ASP A 22 -8.80 1.88 7.61
CA ASP A 22 -9.17 1.00 8.72
C ASP A 22 -8.60 -0.41 8.45
N MET A 23 -7.27 -0.51 8.47
CA MET A 23 -6.54 -1.78 8.41
C MET A 23 -6.37 -2.30 9.83
N LEU A 24 -7.36 -3.07 10.25
CA LEU A 24 -7.28 -3.91 11.44
C LEU A 24 -6.04 -4.81 11.34
N ASP A 25 -5.20 -4.77 12.38
CA ASP A 25 -3.96 -5.51 12.58
C ASP A 25 -3.98 -6.91 11.93
N PHE A 26 -3.32 -7.05 10.77
CA PHE A 26 -3.26 -8.29 9.98
C PHE A 26 -2.76 -9.48 10.79
N ASN A 27 -1.93 -9.25 11.81
CA ASN A 27 -1.38 -10.30 12.65
C ASN A 27 -2.46 -10.99 13.50
N LYS A 28 -3.58 -10.33 13.78
CA LYS A 28 -4.70 -10.93 14.54
C LYS A 28 -5.58 -11.87 13.70
N ARG A 29 -5.52 -11.82 12.37
CA ARG A 29 -6.42 -12.55 11.46
C ARG A 29 -5.86 -13.85 10.87
N LYS A 30 -4.57 -14.14 11.07
CA LYS A 30 -3.86 -15.31 10.50
C LYS A 30 -4.45 -16.69 10.85
N ASN A 31 -5.39 -16.78 11.80
CA ASN A 31 -5.95 -18.05 12.26
C ASN A 31 -7.35 -18.36 11.71
N ILE A 32 -7.93 -17.50 10.87
CA ILE A 32 -9.26 -17.73 10.29
C ILE A 32 -9.11 -18.70 9.11
N LYS A 33 -9.66 -19.91 9.24
CA LYS A 33 -9.63 -20.95 8.18
C LYS A 33 -10.93 -21.10 7.41
N GLN A 34 -12.05 -20.67 8.01
CA GLN A 34 -13.38 -20.78 7.42
C GLN A 34 -14.23 -19.56 7.78
N VAL A 35 -15.10 -19.18 6.85
CA VAL A 35 -16.10 -18.12 7.02
C VAL A 35 -17.45 -18.60 6.50
N LYS A 36 -18.56 -18.03 7.02
CA LYS A 36 -19.91 -18.39 6.57
C LYS A 36 -20.29 -17.58 5.33
N CYS A 37 -20.84 -18.24 4.32
CA CYS A 37 -21.44 -17.56 3.18
C CYS A 37 -22.65 -16.74 3.63
N TYR A 38 -22.70 -15.46 3.26
CA TYR A 38 -23.82 -14.57 3.62
C TYR A 38 -25.17 -15.03 3.05
N LYS A 39 -25.18 -15.73 1.91
CA LYS A 39 -26.41 -16.14 1.21
C LYS A 39 -26.91 -17.53 1.63
N CYS A 40 -26.03 -18.53 1.72
CA CYS A 40 -26.41 -19.92 1.97
C CYS A 40 -25.93 -20.48 3.31
N HIS A 41 -25.21 -19.68 4.10
CA HIS A 41 -24.68 -20.02 5.42
C HIS A 41 -23.77 -21.26 5.49
N ARG A 42 -23.37 -21.81 4.33
CA ARG A 42 -22.35 -22.86 4.26
C ARG A 42 -20.96 -22.28 4.45
N ASP A 43 -20.06 -23.13 4.92
CA ASP A 43 -18.66 -22.77 5.12
C ASP A 43 -17.95 -22.54 3.79
N ILE A 44 -17.16 -21.49 3.77
CA ILE A 44 -16.22 -21.14 2.70
C ILE A 44 -14.83 -21.27 3.32
N ASN A 45 -14.02 -22.15 2.74
CA ASN A 45 -12.62 -22.27 3.09
C ASN A 45 -11.86 -21.02 2.58
N VAL A 46 -10.99 -20.48 3.44
CA VAL A 46 -10.17 -19.29 3.15
C VAL A 46 -8.66 -19.58 3.16
N ASP A 47 -8.25 -20.84 2.94
CA ASP A 47 -6.86 -21.21 2.69
C ASP A 47 -6.34 -20.54 1.39
N ASN A 48 -7.26 -20.20 0.47
CA ASN A 48 -7.01 -19.35 -0.69
C ASN A 48 -8.13 -18.31 -0.80
N VAL A 49 -7.85 -17.19 -1.48
CA VAL A 49 -8.82 -16.10 -1.69
C VAL A 49 -10.05 -16.59 -2.47
N PRO A 50 -11.25 -16.63 -1.86
CA PRO A 50 -12.44 -17.13 -2.54
C PRO A 50 -13.19 -15.99 -3.22
N PHE A 51 -13.39 -16.06 -4.54
CA PHE A 51 -14.16 -15.04 -5.29
C PHE A 51 -15.66 -15.36 -5.39
N SER A 52 -16.07 -16.59 -5.09
CA SER A 52 -17.49 -16.96 -4.99
C SER A 52 -17.69 -18.14 -4.03
N CYS A 53 -18.90 -18.26 -3.50
CA CYS A 53 -19.29 -19.42 -2.70
C CYS A 53 -19.35 -20.67 -3.59
N GLN A 54 -18.63 -21.72 -3.21
CA GLN A 54 -18.60 -22.98 -3.97
C GLN A 54 -19.99 -23.64 -4.06
N SER A 55 -20.83 -23.45 -3.03
CA SER A 55 -22.17 -24.06 -2.93
C SER A 55 -23.28 -23.31 -3.65
N CYS A 56 -23.36 -21.98 -3.51
CA CYS A 56 -24.47 -21.18 -4.07
C CYS A 56 -24.05 -20.16 -5.12
N LYS A 57 -22.77 -20.10 -5.47
CA LYS A 57 -22.16 -19.18 -6.45
C LYS A 57 -22.29 -17.68 -6.14
N ALA A 58 -22.83 -17.32 -4.98
CA ALA A 58 -22.85 -15.94 -4.52
C ALA A 58 -21.42 -15.37 -4.46
N LEU A 59 -21.24 -14.14 -4.94
CA LEU A 59 -19.96 -13.45 -4.89
C LEU A 59 -19.59 -13.11 -3.45
N ILE A 60 -18.31 -13.22 -3.12
CA ILE A 60 -17.84 -12.97 -1.76
C ILE A 60 -17.83 -11.46 -1.46
N ASN A 61 -18.21 -11.09 -0.23
CA ASN A 61 -18.24 -9.71 0.24
C ASN A 61 -16.84 -9.22 0.66
N VAL A 62 -16.70 -7.90 0.81
CA VAL A 62 -15.41 -7.26 1.08
C VAL A 62 -14.78 -7.71 2.41
N ASP A 63 -15.58 -8.08 3.41
CA ASP A 63 -15.05 -8.45 4.74
C ASP A 63 -14.21 -9.71 4.72
N VAL A 64 -14.55 -10.68 3.86
CA VAL A 64 -13.72 -11.87 3.66
C VAL A 64 -12.41 -11.48 2.96
N PHE A 65 -12.41 -10.50 2.05
CA PHE A 65 -11.15 -10.04 1.43
C PHE A 65 -10.24 -9.32 2.42
N LYS A 66 -10.79 -8.63 3.42
CA LYS A 66 -9.99 -7.97 4.47
C LYS A 66 -9.23 -8.94 5.38
N ILE A 67 -9.45 -10.24 5.32
CA ILE A 67 -8.64 -11.22 6.06
C ILE A 67 -7.28 -11.48 5.39
N PHE A 68 -7.17 -11.19 4.09
CA PHE A 68 -5.98 -11.40 3.29
C PHE A 68 -5.19 -10.11 3.14
N ASN A 69 -3.87 -10.22 3.14
CA ASN A 69 -3.02 -9.10 2.75
C ASN A 69 -3.16 -8.86 1.22
N PHE A 70 -2.80 -7.68 0.74
CA PHE A 70 -3.00 -7.33 -0.66
C PHE A 70 -2.25 -8.22 -1.65
N PHE A 71 -1.08 -8.76 -1.27
CA PHE A 71 -0.35 -9.70 -2.12
C PHE A 71 -1.15 -10.99 -2.32
N GLU A 72 -1.76 -11.51 -1.26
CA GLU A 72 -2.61 -12.71 -1.31
C GLU A 72 -3.83 -12.50 -2.21
N LEU A 73 -4.47 -11.32 -2.16
CA LEU A 73 -5.63 -10.98 -3.02
C LEU A 73 -5.34 -11.17 -4.52
N PHE A 74 -4.10 -10.93 -4.94
CA PHE A 74 -3.65 -11.12 -6.33
C PHE A 74 -2.87 -12.41 -6.54
N GLY A 75 -2.92 -13.34 -5.59
CA GLY A 75 -2.33 -14.68 -5.71
C GLY A 75 -0.80 -14.71 -5.64
N PHE A 76 -0.18 -13.74 -4.97
CA PHE A 76 1.23 -13.82 -4.61
C PHE A 76 1.39 -14.64 -3.32
N ARG A 77 2.33 -15.60 -3.32
CA ARG A 77 2.61 -16.45 -2.15
C ARG A 77 3.54 -15.80 -1.12
N LYS A 78 4.25 -14.74 -1.52
CA LYS A 78 5.22 -14.04 -0.70
C LYS A 78 4.94 -12.55 -0.76
N VAL A 79 5.07 -11.88 0.38
CA VAL A 79 5.14 -10.43 0.48
C VAL A 79 6.55 -10.01 0.06
N SER A 80 6.68 -9.39 -1.10
CA SER A 80 7.95 -8.99 -1.69
C SER A 80 7.84 -7.60 -2.30
N TYR A 81 8.89 -6.80 -2.14
CA TYR A 81 8.95 -5.48 -2.79
C TYR A 81 9.16 -5.63 -4.29
N ASP A 82 9.95 -6.62 -4.70
CA ASP A 82 10.09 -7.01 -6.09
C ASP A 82 8.92 -7.91 -6.47
N LEU A 83 7.89 -7.30 -7.06
CA LEU A 83 6.73 -8.00 -7.61
C LEU A 83 6.67 -7.83 -9.12
N ASP A 84 6.18 -8.88 -9.79
CA ASP A 84 5.91 -8.81 -11.23
C ASP A 84 4.64 -7.99 -11.49
N LYS A 85 4.83 -6.75 -11.96
CA LYS A 85 3.74 -5.82 -12.29
C LYS A 85 2.85 -6.35 -13.43
N ASN A 86 3.37 -7.16 -14.35
CA ASN A 86 2.58 -7.78 -15.42
C ASN A 86 1.68 -8.88 -14.87
N TYR A 87 2.21 -9.72 -13.98
CA TYR A 87 1.41 -10.72 -13.27
C TYR A 87 0.33 -10.06 -12.42
N LEU A 88 0.67 -8.99 -11.67
CA LEU A 88 -0.30 -8.20 -10.90
C LEU A 88 -1.44 -7.69 -11.78
N LYS A 89 -1.10 -7.05 -12.92
CA LYS A 89 -2.09 -6.54 -13.89
C LYS A 89 -2.97 -7.65 -14.45
N LYS A 90 -2.39 -8.80 -14.81
CA LYS A 90 -3.16 -9.96 -15.29
C LYS A 90 -4.17 -10.43 -14.25
N LYS A 91 -3.74 -10.58 -12.99
CA LYS A 91 -4.60 -11.02 -11.89
C LYS A 91 -5.70 -10.02 -11.59
N PHE A 92 -5.36 -8.74 -11.54
CA PHE A 92 -6.35 -7.67 -11.41
C PHE A 92 -7.42 -7.74 -12.50
N ASN A 93 -7.02 -7.87 -13.77
CA ASN A 93 -7.95 -7.99 -14.89
C ASN A 93 -8.85 -9.24 -14.79
N ASP A 94 -8.31 -10.38 -14.35
CA ASP A 94 -9.10 -11.59 -14.15
C ASP A 94 -10.14 -11.42 -13.04
N ILE A 95 -9.81 -10.73 -11.95
CA ILE A 95 -10.75 -10.42 -10.88
C ILE A 95 -11.82 -9.42 -11.34
N GLN A 96 -11.43 -8.39 -12.10
CA GLN A 96 -12.36 -7.42 -12.66
C GLN A 96 -13.36 -8.09 -13.61
N LYS A 97 -13.02 -9.19 -14.29
CA LYS A 97 -14.02 -9.93 -15.08
C LYS A 97 -15.19 -10.46 -14.25
N ILE A 98 -14.98 -10.66 -12.94
CA ILE A 98 -15.97 -11.17 -11.98
C ILE A 98 -16.69 -10.00 -11.29
N TYR A 99 -15.94 -9.00 -10.83
CA TYR A 99 -16.42 -7.93 -9.93
C TYR A 99 -16.61 -6.56 -10.59
N HIS A 100 -16.44 -6.40 -11.91
CA HIS A 100 -16.66 -5.09 -12.54
C HIS A 100 -18.14 -4.67 -12.40
N PRO A 101 -18.43 -3.43 -11.96
CA PRO A 101 -19.80 -2.92 -11.81
C PRO A 101 -20.63 -3.05 -13.08
N ASP A 102 -20.10 -2.65 -14.24
CA ASP A 102 -20.82 -2.69 -15.51
C ASP A 102 -21.27 -4.10 -15.90
N LYS A 103 -20.47 -5.14 -15.58
CA LYS A 103 -20.84 -6.54 -15.85
C LYS A 103 -21.93 -7.04 -14.94
N ASN A 104 -22.12 -6.38 -13.81
CA ASN A 104 -23.06 -6.73 -12.76
C ASN A 104 -24.16 -5.68 -12.59
N ALA A 105 -24.36 -4.78 -13.56
CA ALA A 105 -25.30 -3.65 -13.44
C ALA A 105 -26.75 -4.08 -13.14
N GLN A 106 -27.13 -5.31 -13.52
CA GLN A 106 -28.46 -5.90 -13.25
C GLN A 106 -28.45 -6.92 -12.10
N ASN A 107 -27.34 -7.02 -11.36
CA ASN A 107 -27.20 -7.94 -10.22
C ASN A 107 -27.85 -7.32 -8.98
N SER A 108 -28.69 -8.08 -8.27
CA SER A 108 -29.31 -7.63 -7.02
C SER A 108 -28.29 -7.28 -5.93
N GLU A 109 -27.05 -7.73 -6.09
CA GLU A 109 -25.94 -7.55 -5.16
C GLU A 109 -24.96 -6.44 -5.61
N LEU A 110 -25.36 -5.57 -6.54
CA LEU A 110 -24.48 -4.56 -7.16
C LEU A 110 -23.74 -3.69 -6.14
N GLU A 111 -24.38 -3.28 -5.05
CA GLU A 111 -23.75 -2.47 -4.00
C GLU A 111 -22.54 -3.20 -3.36
N ARG A 112 -22.70 -4.47 -2.99
CA ARG A 112 -21.61 -5.31 -2.45
C ARG A 112 -20.50 -5.51 -3.47
N ILE A 113 -20.86 -5.64 -4.75
CA ILE A 113 -19.90 -5.77 -5.85
C ILE A 113 -19.08 -4.49 -6.00
N ASN A 114 -19.72 -3.32 -5.89
CA ASN A 114 -19.06 -2.02 -5.94
C ASN A 114 -18.07 -1.85 -4.79
N GLU A 115 -18.46 -2.22 -3.56
CA GLU A 115 -17.55 -2.20 -2.40
C GLU A 115 -16.32 -3.06 -2.63
N VAL A 116 -16.52 -4.29 -3.12
CA VAL A 116 -15.43 -5.22 -3.40
C VAL A 116 -14.53 -4.69 -4.53
N SER A 117 -15.12 -4.19 -5.62
CA SER A 117 -14.35 -3.65 -6.75
C SER A 117 -13.52 -2.45 -6.30
N SER A 118 -14.10 -1.53 -5.52
CA SER A 118 -13.38 -0.38 -4.94
C SER A 118 -12.21 -0.82 -4.05
N TYR A 119 -12.43 -1.80 -3.18
CA TYR A 119 -11.38 -2.34 -2.31
C TYR A 119 -10.23 -2.97 -3.10
N LEU A 120 -10.55 -3.76 -4.13
CA LEU A 120 -9.56 -4.40 -4.99
C LEU A 120 -8.81 -3.39 -5.88
N ASN A 121 -9.48 -2.34 -6.35
CA ASN A 121 -8.85 -1.23 -7.08
C ASN A 121 -7.82 -0.52 -6.20
N ASN A 122 -8.19 -0.24 -4.95
CA ASN A 122 -7.27 0.35 -3.98
C ASN A 122 -6.06 -0.56 -3.73
N ALA A 123 -6.29 -1.85 -3.43
CA ALA A 123 -5.22 -2.82 -3.23
C ALA A 123 -4.28 -2.93 -4.44
N TYR A 124 -4.84 -2.94 -5.66
CA TYR A 124 -4.07 -2.96 -6.91
C TYR A 124 -3.22 -1.69 -7.06
N GLY A 125 -3.81 -0.50 -6.84
CA GLY A 125 -3.11 0.77 -6.93
C GLY A 125 -1.92 0.85 -5.97
N ILE A 126 -2.11 0.41 -4.73
CA ILE A 126 -1.07 0.37 -3.69
C ILE A 126 0.09 -0.53 -4.10
N LEU A 127 -0.19 -1.75 -4.59
CA LEU A 127 0.87 -2.66 -5.00
C LEU A 127 1.57 -2.20 -6.29
N LEU A 128 0.87 -1.47 -7.16
CA LEU A 128 1.43 -0.97 -8.41
C LEU A 128 2.42 0.19 -8.17
N ASN A 129 2.10 1.09 -7.23
CA ASN A 129 2.93 2.24 -6.87
C ASN A 129 4.08 1.82 -5.94
N ASP A 130 5.32 2.19 -6.29
CA ASP A 130 6.52 1.73 -5.57
C ASP A 130 6.65 2.32 -4.15
N ILE A 131 6.12 3.53 -3.90
CA ILE A 131 6.11 4.18 -2.58
C ILE A 131 4.99 3.61 -1.71
N ASP A 132 3.79 3.47 -2.26
CA ASP A 132 2.65 2.93 -1.52
C ASP A 132 2.88 1.46 -1.17
N ARG A 133 3.48 0.68 -2.09
CA ARG A 133 3.89 -0.71 -1.84
C ARG A 133 4.88 -0.81 -0.71
N ALA A 134 5.94 0.01 -0.71
CA ALA A 134 6.91 0.03 0.38
C ALA A 134 6.23 0.38 1.72
N SER A 135 5.39 1.43 1.74
CA SER A 135 4.66 1.86 2.93
C SER A 135 3.75 0.76 3.47
N TYR A 136 3.03 0.06 2.58
CA TYR A 136 2.18 -1.05 2.93
C TYR A 136 2.98 -2.22 3.52
N MET A 137 4.09 -2.59 2.90
CA MET A 137 4.98 -3.65 3.39
C MET A 137 5.54 -3.34 4.77
N ILE A 138 5.98 -2.10 5.00
CA ILE A 138 6.47 -1.66 6.31
C ILE A 138 5.39 -1.83 7.38
N ASN A 139 4.16 -1.42 7.07
CA ASN A 139 3.03 -1.56 7.98
C ASN A 139 2.79 -3.03 8.36
N ILE A 140 2.70 -3.93 7.40
CA ILE A 140 2.35 -5.34 7.69
C ILE A 140 3.51 -6.16 8.26
N GLN A 141 4.77 -5.79 7.99
CA GLN A 141 5.95 -6.53 8.45
C GLN A 141 6.48 -6.02 9.80
N TYR A 142 6.44 -4.70 10.03
CA TYR A 142 7.04 -4.06 11.19
C TYR A 142 6.02 -3.38 12.11
N ASN A 143 4.72 -3.41 11.76
CA ASN A 143 3.66 -2.67 12.45
C ASN A 143 4.00 -1.18 12.60
N TYR A 144 4.64 -0.63 11.57
CA TYR A 144 5.15 0.74 11.57
C TYR A 144 4.48 1.55 10.46
N LYS A 145 4.18 2.81 10.75
CA LYS A 145 3.68 3.77 9.77
C LYS A 145 4.55 5.01 9.87
N ILE A 146 5.23 5.35 8.78
CA ILE A 146 6.03 6.57 8.67
C ILE A 146 5.08 7.77 8.83
N PRO A 147 5.18 8.56 9.91
CA PRO A 147 4.45 9.82 10.03
C PRO A 147 4.78 10.76 8.87
N GLU A 148 3.82 11.58 8.44
CA GLU A 148 4.08 12.60 7.41
C GLU A 148 5.14 13.61 7.86
N ASP A 149 5.21 13.89 9.17
CA ASP A 149 6.12 14.87 9.79
C ASP A 149 7.41 14.24 10.33
N GLU A 150 7.69 12.97 10.03
CA GLU A 150 8.91 12.33 10.50
C GLU A 150 10.12 12.87 9.75
N ASN A 151 11.03 13.51 10.49
CA ASN A 151 12.20 14.14 9.91
C ASN A 151 13.09 13.13 9.18
N LEU A 152 13.64 13.57 8.05
CA LEU A 152 14.74 12.90 7.38
C LEU A 152 16.04 13.45 7.98
N GLU A 153 16.89 12.57 8.50
CA GLU A 153 18.15 12.94 9.18
C GLU A 153 19.34 13.08 8.22
N ASP A 154 19.10 13.05 6.91
CA ASP A 154 20.13 13.16 5.88
C ASP A 154 20.34 14.62 5.49
N GLU A 155 21.33 15.27 6.12
CA GLU A 155 21.65 16.69 5.89
C GLU A 155 22.04 16.99 4.44
N GLU A 156 22.78 16.09 3.79
CA GLU A 156 23.20 16.27 2.40
C GLU A 156 21.99 16.29 1.46
N PHE A 157 21.09 15.32 1.62
CA PHE A 157 19.88 15.23 0.83
C PHE A 157 18.90 16.37 1.14
N LEU A 158 18.78 16.80 2.40
CA LEU A 158 17.97 17.97 2.76
C LEU A 158 18.52 19.25 2.10
N SER A 159 19.84 19.43 2.08
CA SER A 159 20.49 20.54 1.38
C SER A 159 20.17 20.50 -0.12
N GLU A 160 20.21 19.32 -0.72
CA GLU A 160 19.82 19.12 -2.12
C GLU A 160 18.37 19.52 -2.38
N ILE A 161 17.42 19.10 -1.53
CA ILE A 161 16.00 19.46 -1.64
C ILE A 161 15.80 20.98 -1.57
N ILE A 162 16.49 21.67 -0.67
CA ILE A 162 16.38 23.12 -0.55
C ILE A 162 16.88 23.78 -1.84
N LYS A 163 18.08 23.40 -2.30
CA LYS A 163 18.68 23.94 -3.52
C LYS A 163 17.77 23.74 -4.73
N ILE A 164 17.18 22.55 -4.88
CA ILE A 164 16.36 22.28 -6.05
C ILE A 164 15.02 23.03 -6.01
N ASN A 165 14.44 23.19 -4.82
CA ASN A 165 13.21 23.95 -4.64
C ASN A 165 13.37 25.44 -4.96
N GLU A 166 14.58 26.00 -4.78
CA GLU A 166 14.91 27.36 -5.21
C GLU A 166 15.16 27.44 -6.72
N GLN A 167 15.74 26.39 -7.30
CA GLN A 167 16.13 26.34 -8.71
C GLN A 167 14.96 26.09 -9.65
N ILE A 168 13.97 25.29 -9.25
CA ILE A 168 12.84 24.88 -10.09
C ILE A 168 12.00 26.05 -10.63
N ASN A 169 11.98 27.18 -9.91
CA ASN A 169 11.23 28.37 -10.30
C ASN A 169 12.04 29.36 -11.14
N LYS A 170 13.33 29.06 -11.42
CA LYS A 170 14.19 29.97 -12.21
C LYS A 170 13.93 29.77 -13.70
N PRO A 171 13.76 30.86 -14.47
CA PRO A 171 13.45 30.78 -15.90
C PRO A 171 14.57 30.16 -16.74
N GLU A 172 15.80 30.14 -16.23
CA GLU A 172 17.00 29.60 -16.89
C GLU A 172 17.13 28.07 -16.71
N MET A 173 16.26 27.45 -15.91
CA MET A 173 16.34 26.03 -15.58
C MET A 173 15.83 25.15 -16.72
N ASP A 174 16.64 24.18 -17.14
CA ASP A 174 16.19 23.13 -18.06
C ASP A 174 15.36 22.08 -17.30
N LEU A 175 14.04 22.30 -17.27
CA LEU A 175 13.09 21.40 -16.60
C LEU A 175 13.07 19.99 -17.19
N LEU A 176 13.39 19.82 -18.47
CA LEU A 176 13.42 18.50 -19.11
C LEU A 176 14.64 17.70 -18.65
N LEU A 177 15.81 18.33 -18.62
CA LEU A 177 17.03 17.73 -18.09
C LEU A 177 16.85 17.35 -16.62
N LEU A 178 16.32 18.28 -15.82
CA LEU A 178 16.09 18.08 -14.40
C LEU A 178 15.07 16.95 -14.13
N THR A 179 14.00 16.88 -14.92
CA THR A 179 13.02 15.77 -14.83
C THR A 179 13.68 14.43 -15.11
N ARG A 180 14.60 14.35 -16.08
CA ARG A 180 15.35 13.12 -16.36
C ARG A 180 16.23 12.73 -15.17
N GLU A 181 17.00 13.68 -14.64
CA GLU A 181 17.89 13.44 -13.49
C GLU A 181 17.11 12.89 -12.28
N TYR A 182 15.96 13.49 -11.95
CA TYR A 182 15.17 13.03 -10.80
C TYR A 182 14.45 11.70 -11.06
N LYS A 183 14.14 11.37 -12.32
CA LYS A 183 13.67 10.02 -12.68
C LYS A 183 14.76 8.98 -12.49
N ASP A 184 15.99 9.28 -12.91
CA ASP A 184 17.13 8.38 -12.73
C ASP A 184 17.43 8.17 -11.24
N LYS A 185 17.40 9.24 -10.44
CA LYS A 185 17.49 9.16 -8.97
C LYS A 185 16.37 8.31 -8.36
N TYR A 186 15.14 8.49 -8.81
CA TYR A 186 14.00 7.69 -8.35
C TYR A 186 14.24 6.20 -8.62
N GLU A 187 14.64 5.84 -9.85
CA GLU A 187 14.92 4.45 -10.22
C GLU A 187 16.07 3.84 -9.42
N ASP A 188 17.12 4.61 -9.12
CA ASP A 188 18.21 4.17 -8.26
C ASP A 188 17.74 3.87 -6.83
N HIS A 189 16.95 4.77 -6.24
CA HIS A 189 16.38 4.52 -4.91
C HIS A 189 15.39 3.36 -4.87
N VAL A 190 14.63 3.10 -5.95
CA VAL A 190 13.80 1.90 -6.08
C VAL A 190 14.65 0.62 -6.10
N LYS A 191 15.83 0.64 -6.74
CA LYS A 191 16.76 -0.50 -6.70
C LYS A 191 17.34 -0.69 -5.29
N ARG A 192 17.72 0.39 -4.61
CA ARG A 192 18.27 0.33 -3.24
C ARG A 192 17.25 -0.19 -2.22
N ILE A 193 16.03 0.34 -2.22
CA ILE A 193 15.01 -0.09 -1.26
C ILE A 193 14.65 -1.58 -1.44
N LYS A 194 14.70 -2.09 -2.69
CA LYS A 194 14.56 -3.52 -2.95
C LYS A 194 15.62 -4.33 -2.20
N LEU A 195 16.89 -3.95 -2.29
CA LEU A 195 17.98 -4.63 -1.58
C LEU A 195 17.78 -4.57 -0.06
N HIS A 196 17.41 -3.40 0.48
CA HIS A 196 17.16 -3.27 1.92
C HIS A 196 15.98 -4.14 2.41
N PHE A 197 14.93 -4.33 1.59
CA PHE A 197 13.86 -5.29 1.89
C PHE A 197 14.34 -6.75 1.87
N GLU A 198 15.24 -7.12 0.96
CA GLU A 198 15.84 -8.46 0.89
C GLU A 198 16.74 -8.74 2.10
N GLU A 199 17.50 -7.73 2.53
CA GLU A 199 18.39 -7.76 3.71
C GLU A 199 17.63 -7.60 5.04
N LYS A 200 16.36 -7.21 4.99
CA LYS A 200 15.49 -6.88 6.15
C LYS A 200 16.03 -5.71 7.00
N ASP A 201 16.75 -4.80 6.36
CA ASP A 201 17.30 -3.61 7.00
C ASP A 201 16.23 -2.52 7.17
N PHE A 202 15.53 -2.57 8.30
CA PHE A 202 14.40 -1.69 8.59
C PHE A 202 14.76 -0.20 8.53
N GLU A 203 15.91 0.16 9.09
CA GLU A 203 16.36 1.55 9.15
C GLU A 203 16.59 2.11 7.74
N ASN A 204 17.32 1.36 6.91
CA ASN A 204 17.57 1.76 5.53
C ASN A 204 16.32 1.69 4.63
N ILE A 205 15.37 0.79 4.90
CA ILE A 205 14.06 0.78 4.24
C ILE A 205 13.33 2.11 4.50
N VAL A 206 13.22 2.53 5.77
CA VAL A 206 12.51 3.76 6.16
C VAL A 206 13.21 4.98 5.57
N ASN A 207 14.53 5.07 5.71
CA ASN A 207 15.31 6.19 5.19
C ASN A 207 15.21 6.31 3.65
N THR A 208 15.29 5.18 2.93
CA THR A 208 15.14 5.19 1.47
C THR A 208 13.72 5.56 1.04
N LEU A 209 12.71 5.09 1.76
CA LEU A 209 11.31 5.45 1.47
C LEU A 209 11.04 6.95 1.70
N LYS A 210 11.60 7.55 2.75
CA LYS A 210 11.54 9.00 2.97
C LYS A 210 12.13 9.75 1.77
N LYS A 211 13.32 9.36 1.29
CA LYS A 211 13.96 9.95 0.10
C LYS A 211 13.09 9.80 -1.16
N LEU A 212 12.53 8.62 -1.42
CA LEU A 212 11.62 8.38 -2.53
C LEU A 212 10.38 9.30 -2.49
N LYS A 213 9.79 9.52 -1.31
CA LYS A 213 8.67 10.45 -1.15
C LYS A 213 9.05 11.89 -1.52
N PHE A 214 10.23 12.36 -1.12
CA PHE A 214 10.72 13.69 -1.49
C PHE A 214 10.99 13.82 -3.00
N ILE A 215 11.68 12.85 -3.59
CA ILE A 215 11.94 12.80 -5.04
C ILE A 215 10.62 12.82 -5.81
N ASN A 216 9.63 12.05 -5.38
CA ASN A 216 8.31 12.04 -6.00
C ASN A 216 7.61 13.40 -5.90
N LYS A 217 7.68 14.09 -4.75
CA LYS A 217 7.15 15.46 -4.61
C LYS A 217 7.81 16.44 -5.58
N ILE A 218 9.13 16.32 -5.82
CA ILE A 218 9.85 17.16 -6.80
C ILE A 218 9.40 16.83 -8.22
N LEU A 219 9.32 15.54 -8.58
CA LEU A 219 8.84 15.09 -9.90
C LEU A 219 7.41 15.56 -10.20
N GLU A 220 6.51 15.57 -9.21
CA GLU A 220 5.15 16.10 -9.39
C GLU A 220 5.15 17.62 -9.64
N ARG A 221 6.05 18.37 -8.99
CA ARG A 221 6.20 19.81 -9.25
C ARG A 221 6.77 20.09 -10.63
N LEU A 222 7.67 19.25 -11.14
CA LEU A 222 8.26 19.42 -12.48
C LEU A 222 7.29 19.11 -13.63
N LYS A 223 6.19 18.41 -13.36
CA LYS A 223 5.13 18.14 -14.36
C LYS A 223 4.13 19.28 -14.51
N ASN A 224 4.04 20.17 -13.52
CA ASN A 224 3.11 21.31 -13.48
C ASN A 224 3.78 22.56 -14.02
#